data_AF-A0A938BHY9-F1
#
_entry.id   AF-A0A938BHY9-F1
#
_cell.length_a   1.000
_cell.length_b   1.000
_cell.length_c   1.000
_cell.angle_alpha   90.00
_cell.angle_beta   90.00
_cell.angle_gamma   90.00
#
_symmetry.space_group_name_H-M   'P 1'
#
loop_
_entity.id
_entity.type
_entity.pdbx_description
1 polymer ?
#
loop_
_entity_poly.entity_id
_entity_poly.type
_entity_poly.pdbx_seq_one_letter_code
_entity_poly.pdbx_strand_id
1 'polypeptide(L)'
;MYHRMNAWLEREIVTKHVPYFVILAILCAFIAGALGQTLLSLWGIQVSKGNVVDIRQALSFWGFMDLMIPAIVLEELIYRAPLMIVAYLDPPLIIPSILISSALFGWAHGDWTNLFVQGIDGIIFSVVLLKCGGMHNKLVKSALSVTMTHALYNMSVWTLVTLR
;
A
#
# COMPACT_ATOMS: atom_id res chain seq x y z
N MET A 1 19.22 14.15 -5.48
CA MET A 1 18.51 12.95 -4.99
C MET A 1 17.21 12.71 -5.76
N TYR A 2 16.36 13.74 -5.89
CA TYR A 2 15.11 13.74 -6.65
C TYR A 2 15.19 13.09 -8.06
N HIS A 3 16.14 13.52 -8.91
CA HIS A 3 16.32 12.94 -10.25
C HIS A 3 16.64 11.44 -10.26
N ARG A 4 17.37 10.93 -9.26
CA ARG A 4 17.71 9.49 -9.21
C ARG A 4 16.49 8.64 -8.85
N MET A 5 15.60 9.16 -8.02
CA MET A 5 14.38 8.45 -7.61
C MET A 5 13.37 8.39 -8.74
N ASN A 6 13.14 9.50 -9.46
CA ASN A 6 12.29 9.50 -10.64
C ASN A 6 12.82 8.56 -11.73
N ALA A 7 14.12 8.64 -12.04
CA ALA A 7 14.75 7.72 -12.99
C ALA A 7 14.72 6.24 -12.55
N TRP A 8 14.56 5.97 -11.26
CA TRP A 8 14.33 4.61 -10.77
C TRP A 8 12.86 4.18 -10.90
N LEU A 9 11.91 5.08 -10.63
CA LEU A 9 10.47 4.84 -10.82
C LEU A 9 10.12 4.62 -12.29
N GLU A 10 10.75 5.36 -13.19
CA GLU A 10 10.63 5.22 -14.66
C GLU A 10 11.20 3.91 -15.20
N ARG A 11 11.96 3.14 -14.42
CA ARG A 11 12.42 1.82 -14.85
C ARG A 11 11.35 0.78 -14.56
N GLU A 12 10.53 0.42 -15.54
CA GLU A 12 9.46 -0.57 -15.36
C GLU A 12 10.00 -1.95 -14.96
N ILE A 13 9.28 -2.64 -14.08
CA ILE A 13 9.49 -4.06 -13.81
C ILE A 13 8.96 -4.88 -14.99
N VAL A 14 9.83 -5.68 -15.59
CA VAL A 14 9.46 -6.63 -16.65
C VAL A 14 8.39 -7.59 -16.11
N THR A 15 7.34 -7.86 -16.88
CA THR A 15 6.13 -8.59 -16.45
C THR A 15 6.43 -9.90 -15.71
N LYS A 16 7.40 -10.70 -16.18
CA LYS A 16 7.81 -11.96 -15.52
C LYS A 16 8.36 -11.80 -14.10
N HIS A 17 8.84 -10.61 -13.74
CA HIS A 17 9.40 -10.30 -12.42
C HIS A 17 8.40 -9.59 -11.50
N VAL A 18 7.19 -9.26 -11.97
CA VAL A 18 6.16 -8.64 -11.15
C VAL A 18 5.82 -9.48 -9.92
N PRO A 19 5.64 -10.82 -10.00
CA PRO A 19 5.34 -11.61 -8.80
C PRO A 19 6.42 -11.51 -7.72
N TYR A 20 7.69 -11.55 -8.10
CA TYR A 20 8.80 -11.35 -7.16
C TYR A 20 8.77 -9.97 -6.52
N PHE A 21 8.48 -8.94 -7.31
CA PHE A 21 8.40 -7.58 -6.80
C PHE A 21 7.22 -7.38 -5.84
N VAL A 22 6.08 -8.02 -6.10
CA VAL A 22 4.92 -8.06 -5.19
C VAL A 22 5.29 -8.70 -3.85
N ILE A 23 5.94 -9.88 -3.87
CA ILE A 23 6.38 -10.55 -2.64
C ILE A 23 7.35 -9.68 -1.86
N LEU A 24 8.33 -9.08 -2.54
CA LEU A 24 9.28 -8.17 -1.92
C LEU A 24 8.58 -6.95 -1.29
N ALA A 25 7.59 -6.37 -1.98
CA ALA A 25 6.81 -5.25 -1.45
C ALA A 25 6.04 -5.64 -0.17
N ILE A 26 5.42 -6.82 -0.15
CA ILE A 26 4.73 -7.35 1.03
C ILE A 26 5.70 -7.54 2.20
N LEU A 27 6.87 -8.13 1.95
CA LEU A 27 7.91 -8.30 2.99
C LEU A 27 8.39 -6.95 3.53
N CYS A 28 8.63 -5.98 2.66
CA CYS A 28 8.97 -4.62 3.07
C CYS A 28 7.87 -3.96 3.89
N ALA A 29 6.60 -4.16 3.55
CA ALA A 29 5.46 -3.65 4.30
C ALA A 29 5.42 -4.23 5.72
N PHE A 30 5.56 -5.56 5.86
CA PHE A 30 5.64 -6.21 7.17
C PHE A 30 6.81 -5.69 8.03
N ILE A 31 8.01 -5.58 7.44
CA ILE A 31 9.19 -5.08 8.15
C ILE A 31 8.97 -3.62 8.55
N ALA A 32 8.50 -2.78 7.64
CA ALA A 32 8.27 -1.36 7.90
C ALA A 32 7.19 -1.16 8.98
N GLY A 33 6.08 -1.89 8.92
CA GLY A 33 5.03 -1.84 9.92
C GLY A 33 5.52 -2.30 11.30
N ALA A 34 6.28 -3.39 11.37
CA ALA A 34 6.87 -3.87 12.63
C ALA A 34 7.87 -2.86 13.21
N LEU A 35 8.70 -2.23 12.37
CA LEU A 35 9.62 -1.18 12.79
C LEU A 35 8.85 0.06 13.27
N GLY A 36 7.84 0.51 12.53
CA GLY A 36 7.01 1.65 12.91
C GLY A 36 6.32 1.44 14.26
N GLN A 37 5.74 0.26 14.47
CA GLN A 37 5.13 -0.10 15.75
C GLN A 37 6.16 -0.18 16.88
N THR A 38 7.34 -0.75 16.63
CA THR A 38 8.41 -0.83 17.63
C THR A 38 8.91 0.57 18.01
N LEU A 39 9.08 1.45 17.03
CA LEU A 39 9.50 2.83 17.29
C LEU A 39 8.47 3.56 18.16
N LEU A 40 7.19 3.51 17.80
CA LEU A 40 6.13 4.13 18.61
C LEU A 40 6.09 3.56 20.04
N SER A 41 6.29 2.25 20.20
CA SER A 41 6.25 1.62 21.52
C SER A 41 7.43 2.00 22.41
N LEU A 42 8.60 2.34 21.85
CA LEU A 42 9.73 2.89 22.61
C LEU A 42 9.38 4.23 23.29
N TRP A 43 8.43 4.99 22.73
CA TRP A 43 7.89 6.22 23.32
C TRP A 43 6.60 6.00 24.12
N GLY A 44 6.19 4.74 24.36
CA GLY A 44 4.95 4.42 25.07
C GLY A 44 3.67 4.71 24.25
N ILE A 45 3.79 4.97 22.95
CA ILE A 45 2.67 5.24 22.06
C ILE A 45 2.17 3.93 21.47
N GLN A 46 0.88 3.67 21.60
CA GLN A 46 0.22 2.54 20.97
C GLN A 46 -0.46 2.99 19.68
N VAL A 47 -0.30 2.20 18.62
CA VAL A 47 -1.00 2.45 17.36
C VAL A 47 -2.50 2.29 17.58
N SER A 48 -3.28 3.27 17.15
CA SER A 48 -4.73 3.19 17.24
C SER A 48 -5.26 1.99 16.46
N LYS A 49 -6.21 1.27 17.05
CA LYS A 49 -6.90 0.16 16.38
C LYS A 49 -7.75 0.64 15.20
N GLY A 50 -7.92 1.95 14.99
CA GLY A 50 -8.56 2.49 13.80
C GLY A 50 -10.03 2.12 13.66
N ASN A 51 -10.60 2.45 12.49
CA ASN A 51 -11.92 1.98 12.05
C ASN A 51 -11.87 0.53 11.57
N VAL A 52 -11.09 -0.32 12.25
CA VAL A 52 -11.00 -1.73 11.91
C VAL A 52 -12.35 -2.34 12.24
N VAL A 53 -13.12 -2.65 11.19
CA VAL A 53 -14.13 -3.71 11.25
C VAL A 53 -13.40 -4.88 11.89
N ASP A 54 -13.79 -5.27 13.11
CA ASP A 54 -13.09 -6.27 13.88
C ASP A 54 -12.94 -7.51 13.01
N ILE A 55 -11.77 -7.72 12.41
CA ILE A 55 -11.58 -8.68 11.32
C ILE A 55 -11.72 -10.12 11.88
N ARG A 56 -11.73 -10.25 13.21
CA ARG A 56 -12.14 -11.44 13.95
C ARG A 56 -13.62 -11.79 13.76
N GLN A 57 -14.47 -10.82 13.41
CA GLN A 57 -15.89 -11.00 13.10
C GLN A 57 -16.12 -11.44 11.64
N ALA A 58 -15.12 -11.37 10.76
CA ALA A 58 -15.15 -12.08 9.48
C ALA A 58 -14.91 -13.58 9.75
N LEU A 59 -15.97 -14.25 10.22
CA LEU A 59 -15.95 -15.63 10.73
C LEU A 59 -15.63 -16.68 9.65
N SER A 60 -15.52 -16.30 8.37
CA SER A 60 -15.14 -17.21 7.28
C SER A 60 -14.22 -16.54 6.27
N PHE A 61 -13.39 -17.34 5.61
CA PHE A 61 -12.54 -16.92 4.49
C PHE A 61 -13.35 -16.22 3.39
N TRP A 62 -14.53 -16.75 3.06
CA TRP A 62 -15.41 -16.18 2.04
C TRP A 62 -15.97 -14.81 2.45
N GLY A 63 -16.39 -14.65 3.70
CA GLY A 63 -16.84 -13.35 4.20
C GLY A 63 -15.74 -12.29 4.21
N PHE A 64 -14.50 -12.68 4.48
CA PHE A 64 -13.35 -11.79 4.32
C PHE A 64 -13.17 -11.37 2.86
N MET A 65 -13.22 -12.30 1.91
CA MET A 65 -13.07 -12.00 0.48
C MET A 65 -14.17 -11.07 -0.04
N ASP A 66 -15.43 -11.32 0.33
CA ASP A 66 -16.58 -10.52 -0.13
C ASP A 66 -16.52 -9.07 0.36
N LEU A 67 -16.02 -8.84 1.58
CA LEU A 67 -15.89 -7.50 2.14
C LEU A 67 -14.61 -6.79 1.69
N MET A 68 -13.48 -7.49 1.70
CA MET A 68 -12.16 -6.88 1.52
C MET A 68 -11.85 -6.57 0.07
N ILE A 69 -12.23 -7.43 -0.89
CA ILE A 69 -11.89 -7.18 -2.29
C ILE A 69 -12.52 -5.88 -2.80
N PRO A 70 -13.82 -5.60 -2.59
CA PRO A 70 -14.40 -4.31 -2.97
C PRO A 70 -13.77 -3.12 -2.24
N ALA A 71 -13.48 -3.26 -0.93
CA ALA A 71 -12.83 -2.21 -0.14
C ALA A 71 -11.44 -1.87 -0.69
N ILE A 72 -10.61 -2.88 -0.94
CA ILE A 72 -9.26 -2.72 -1.51
C ILE A 72 -9.34 -2.04 -2.88
N VAL A 73 -10.26 -2.47 -3.75
CA VAL A 73 -10.41 -1.84 -5.07
C VAL A 73 -10.79 -0.36 -4.93
N LEU A 74 -11.72 -0.04 -4.03
CA LEU A 74 -12.11 1.34 -3.76
C LEU A 74 -10.96 2.17 -3.20
N GLU A 75 -10.18 1.63 -2.27
CA GLU A 75 -9.00 2.29 -1.71
C GLU A 75 -7.94 2.55 -2.79
N GLU A 76 -7.63 1.57 -3.63
CA GLU A 76 -6.70 1.78 -4.75
C GLU A 76 -7.22 2.82 -5.75
N LEU A 77 -8.53 2.85 -6.00
CA LEU A 77 -9.12 3.89 -6.84
C LEU A 77 -8.98 5.29 -6.21
N ILE A 78 -9.25 5.43 -4.91
CA ILE A 78 -9.20 6.73 -4.22
C ILE A 78 -7.75 7.24 -4.09
N TYR A 79 -6.83 6.38 -3.67
CA TYR A 79 -5.49 6.81 -3.29
C TYR A 79 -4.47 6.68 -4.44
N ARG A 80 -4.63 5.70 -5.35
CA ARG A 80 -3.60 5.37 -6.35
C ARG A 80 -3.97 5.82 -7.75
N ALA A 81 -5.25 5.86 -8.12
CA ALA A 81 -5.64 6.43 -9.41
C ALA A 81 -5.18 7.89 -9.63
N PRO A 82 -5.23 8.79 -8.62
CA PRO A 82 -4.67 10.13 -8.76
C PRO A 82 -3.17 10.13 -9.09
N LEU A 83 -2.40 9.16 -8.57
CA LEU A 83 -0.97 9.06 -8.86
C LEU A 83 -0.70 8.68 -10.32
N MET A 84 -1.57 7.87 -10.94
CA MET A 84 -1.47 7.58 -12.38
C MET A 84 -1.71 8.85 -13.22
N ILE A 85 -2.66 9.69 -12.80
CA ILE A 85 -2.93 10.98 -13.47
C ILE A 85 -1.71 11.91 -13.34
N VAL A 86 -1.14 12.02 -12.14
CA VAL A 86 0.07 12.83 -11.91
C VAL A 86 1.25 12.30 -12.72
N ALA A 87 1.47 10.98 -12.73
CA ALA A 87 2.54 10.37 -13.51
C ALA A 87 2.41 10.65 -15.01
N TYR A 88 1.19 10.81 -15.52
CA TYR A 88 0.93 11.17 -16.92
C TYR A 88 1.10 12.66 -17.21
N LEU A 89 0.62 13.53 -16.32
CA LEU A 89 0.54 14.97 -16.57
C LEU A 89 1.79 15.74 -16.13
N ASP A 90 2.34 15.42 -14.96
CA ASP A 90 3.46 16.15 -14.34
C ASP A 90 4.33 15.23 -13.48
N PRO A 91 5.22 14.42 -14.11
CA PRO A 91 6.13 13.52 -13.39
C PRO A 91 6.97 14.20 -12.28
N PRO A 92 7.40 15.48 -12.42
CA PRO A 92 7.97 16.26 -11.32
C PRO A 92 7.14 16.35 -10.03
N LEU A 93 5.83 16.13 -10.08
CA LEU A 93 4.98 16.12 -8.88
C LEU A 93 4.79 14.73 -8.28
N ILE A 94 5.36 13.68 -8.86
CA ILE A 94 5.03 12.31 -8.43
C ILE A 94 5.43 12.02 -6.99
N ILE A 95 6.62 12.45 -6.56
CA ILE A 95 7.10 12.21 -5.18
C ILE A 95 6.24 12.93 -4.13
N PRO A 96 5.97 14.24 -4.22
CA PRO A 96 5.08 14.88 -3.25
C PRO A 96 3.67 14.27 -3.30
N SER A 97 3.16 13.87 -4.47
CA SER A 97 1.87 13.18 -4.57
C SER A 97 1.86 11.82 -3.87
N ILE A 98 2.94 11.02 -3.98
CA ILE A 98 3.10 9.77 -3.22
C ILE A 98 3.00 10.05 -1.72
N LEU A 99 3.74 11.05 -1.22
CA LEU A 99 3.77 11.35 0.21
C LEU A 99 2.40 11.80 0.72
N ILE A 100 1.71 12.67 -0.01
CA ILE A 100 0.38 13.17 0.34
C ILE A 100 -0.64 12.02 0.31
N SER A 101 -0.69 11.25 -0.78
CA SER A 101 -1.63 10.13 -0.91
C SER A 101 -1.40 9.09 0.19
N SER A 102 -0.14 8.77 0.49
CA SER A 102 0.23 7.81 1.52
C SER A 102 -0.12 8.30 2.93
N ALA A 103 0.06 9.59 3.21
CA ALA A 103 -0.36 10.18 4.48
C ALA A 103 -1.89 10.14 4.63
N LEU A 104 -2.64 10.47 3.57
CA LEU A 104 -4.11 10.37 3.58
C LEU A 104 -4.57 8.93 3.78
N PHE A 105 -3.93 7.97 3.11
CA PHE A 105 -4.18 6.55 3.29
C PHE A 105 -3.96 6.12 4.74
N GLY A 106 -2.80 6.45 5.34
CA GLY A 106 -2.52 6.12 6.74
C GLY A 106 -3.51 6.75 7.72
N TRP A 107 -3.84 8.03 7.52
CA TRP A 107 -4.80 8.76 8.36
C TRP A 107 -6.21 8.15 8.31
N ALA A 108 -6.68 7.73 7.13
CA ALA A 108 -8.00 7.12 6.96
C ALA A 108 -8.20 5.85 7.78
N HIS A 109 -7.11 5.21 8.22
CA HIS A 109 -7.14 4.00 9.00
C HIS A 109 -7.05 4.22 10.51
N GLY A 110 -7.07 5.46 11.00
CA GLY A 110 -7.12 5.73 12.43
C GLY A 110 -6.76 7.18 12.76
N ASP A 111 -5.67 7.35 13.49
CA ASP A 111 -5.15 8.67 13.87
C ASP A 111 -3.74 8.91 13.31
N TRP A 112 -3.05 9.91 13.83
CA TRP A 112 -1.70 10.26 13.38
C TRP A 112 -0.69 9.12 13.58
N THR A 113 -0.93 8.17 14.49
CA THR A 113 -0.04 7.02 14.71
C THR A 113 -0.07 6.07 13.52
N ASN A 114 -1.20 5.96 12.83
CA ASN A 114 -1.36 5.12 11.63
C ASN A 114 -0.54 5.64 10.44
N LEU A 115 -0.12 6.91 10.44
CA LEU A 115 0.81 7.45 9.43
C LEU A 115 2.16 6.71 9.43
N PHE A 116 2.62 6.26 10.59
CA PHE A 116 3.92 5.61 10.76
C PHE A 116 3.92 4.12 10.42
N VAL A 117 2.75 3.52 10.27
CA VAL A 117 2.59 2.10 9.95
C VAL A 117 1.95 2.00 8.57
N GLN A 118 0.69 2.39 8.48
CA GLN A 118 -0.12 2.26 7.28
C GLN A 118 0.20 3.33 6.24
N GLY A 119 0.67 4.51 6.66
CA GLY A 119 1.22 5.49 5.73
C GLY A 119 2.45 4.98 4.98
N ILE A 120 3.29 4.14 5.61
CA ILE A 120 4.44 3.54 4.92
C ILE A 120 3.99 2.48 3.92
N ASP A 121 2.99 1.66 4.27
CA ASP A 121 2.32 0.76 3.32
C ASP A 121 1.76 1.54 2.13
N GLY A 122 1.22 2.73 2.42
CA GLY A 122 0.87 3.78 1.47
C GLY A 122 1.92 4.01 0.37
N ILE A 123 3.15 4.27 0.82
CA ILE A 123 4.31 4.55 -0.05
C ILE A 123 4.68 3.29 -0.84
N ILE A 124 4.71 2.13 -0.19
CA ILE A 124 5.08 0.86 -0.83
C ILE A 124 4.11 0.51 -1.95
N PHE A 125 2.80 0.63 -1.72
CA PHE A 125 1.78 0.38 -2.75
C PHE A 125 1.89 1.39 -3.90
N SER A 126 2.16 2.65 -3.59
CA SER A 126 2.42 3.67 -4.61
C SER A 126 3.64 3.33 -5.48
N VAL A 127 4.72 2.83 -4.87
CA VAL A 127 5.89 2.34 -5.60
C VAL A 127 5.53 1.15 -6.49
N VAL A 128 4.75 0.19 -6.00
CA VAL A 128 4.27 -0.95 -6.80
C VAL A 128 3.49 -0.49 -8.03
N LEU A 129 2.51 0.40 -7.85
CA LEU A 129 1.73 0.97 -8.95
C LEU A 129 2.64 1.58 -10.03
N LEU A 130 3.56 2.46 -9.63
CA LEU A 130 4.40 3.21 -10.57
C LEU A 130 5.39 2.28 -11.29
N LYS A 131 6.04 1.38 -10.55
CA LYS A 131 7.04 0.42 -11.08
C LYS A 131 6.43 -0.65 -11.97
N CYS A 132 5.17 -1.03 -11.74
CA CYS A 132 4.47 -2.04 -12.54
C CYS A 132 3.72 -1.46 -13.74
N GLY A 133 3.97 -0.20 -14.11
CA GLY A 133 3.47 0.37 -15.36
C GLY A 133 2.77 1.72 -15.23
N GLY A 134 2.58 2.24 -14.00
CA GLY A 134 1.94 3.53 -13.76
C GLY A 134 2.69 4.69 -14.42
N MET A 135 4.03 4.64 -14.46
CA MET A 135 4.86 5.63 -15.18
C MET A 135 4.82 5.49 -16.71
N HIS A 136 4.23 4.41 -17.24
CA HIS A 136 4.24 4.07 -18.68
C HIS A 136 2.83 3.93 -19.26
N ASN A 137 1.81 4.47 -18.59
CA ASN A 137 0.40 4.40 -18.99
C ASN A 137 -0.14 2.97 -19.16
N LYS A 138 0.48 1.96 -18.53
CA LYS A 138 0.01 0.57 -18.54
C LYS A 138 -0.99 0.35 -17.39
N LEU A 139 -2.10 1.07 -17.45
CA LEU A 139 -3.07 1.23 -16.35
C LEU A 139 -3.55 -0.11 -15.79
N VAL A 140 -3.90 -1.06 -16.65
CA VAL A 140 -4.40 -2.39 -16.22
C VAL A 140 -3.32 -3.15 -15.46
N LYS A 141 -2.08 -3.16 -15.96
CA LYS A 141 -0.96 -3.86 -15.32
C LYS A 141 -0.64 -3.25 -13.96
N SER A 142 -0.55 -1.93 -13.89
CA SER A 142 -0.24 -1.23 -12.64
C SER A 142 -1.35 -1.40 -11.60
N ALA A 143 -2.62 -1.23 -12.00
CA ALA A 143 -3.77 -1.40 -11.12
C ALA A 143 -3.85 -2.84 -10.58
N LEU A 144 -3.79 -3.85 -11.44
CA LEU A 144 -3.81 -5.25 -11.01
C LEU A 144 -2.65 -5.58 -10.08
N SER A 145 -1.45 -5.06 -10.36
CA SER A 145 -0.27 -5.33 -9.53
C SER A 145 -0.41 -4.74 -8.13
N VAL A 146 -0.88 -3.49 -8.01
CA VAL A 146 -1.03 -2.85 -6.70
C VAL A 146 -2.22 -3.42 -5.92
N THR A 147 -3.37 -3.64 -6.57
CA THR A 147 -4.54 -4.28 -5.95
C THR A 147 -4.20 -5.68 -5.45
N MET A 148 -3.47 -6.48 -6.23
CA MET A 148 -3.02 -7.80 -5.81
C MET A 148 -2.05 -7.72 -4.62
N THR A 149 -1.11 -6.76 -4.64
CA THR A 149 -0.18 -6.57 -3.52
C THR A 149 -0.93 -6.24 -2.23
N HIS A 150 -1.88 -5.30 -2.32
CA HIS A 150 -2.69 -4.89 -1.18
C HIS A 150 -3.57 -6.04 -0.68
N ALA A 151 -4.24 -6.77 -1.58
CA ALA A 151 -5.06 -7.92 -1.21
C ALA A 151 -4.26 -9.04 -0.52
N LEU A 152 -3.09 -9.38 -1.07
CA LEU A 152 -2.21 -10.38 -0.48
C LEU A 152 -1.64 -9.92 0.87
N TYR A 153 -1.32 -8.64 1.02
CA TYR A 153 -0.90 -8.07 2.30
C TYR A 153 -2.01 -8.19 3.35
N ASN A 154 -3.23 -7.71 3.04
CA ASN A 154 -4.36 -7.78 3.97
C ASN A 154 -4.73 -9.22 4.31
N MET A 155 -4.70 -10.13 3.34
CA MET A 155 -4.91 -11.56 3.58
C MET A 155 -3.85 -12.14 4.51
N SER A 156 -2.58 -11.77 4.32
CA SER A 156 -1.47 -12.23 5.18
C SER A 156 -1.63 -11.70 6.61
N VAL A 157 -2.00 -10.43 6.78
CA VAL A 157 -2.30 -9.85 8.10
C VAL A 157 -3.48 -10.57 8.75
N TRP A 158 -4.57 -10.80 8.02
CA TRP A 158 -5.73 -11.53 8.52
C TRP A 158 -5.37 -12.93 8.99
N THR A 159 -4.66 -13.70 8.16
CA THR A 159 -4.19 -15.04 8.51
C THR A 159 -3.31 -15.05 9.78
N LEU A 160 -2.38 -14.09 9.89
CA LEU A 160 -1.54 -13.98 11.08
C LEU A 160 -2.32 -13.63 12.36
N VAL A 161 -3.43 -12.90 12.22
CA VAL A 161 -4.29 -12.51 13.35
C VAL A 161 -5.26 -13.63 13.73
N THR A 162 -5.76 -14.42 12.78
CA THR A 162 -6.71 -15.51 13.04
C THR A 162 -6.07 -16.81 13.49
N LEU A 163 -4.78 -17.03 13.17
CA LEU A 163 -4.02 -18.19 13.66
C LEU A 163 -3.50 -18.02 15.10
N ARG A 164 -3.70 -16.86 15.73
CA ARG A 164 -3.32 -16.56 17.12
C ARG A 164 -4.53 -16.63 18.05
#